data_AF-A0A673W182-F1
#
_entry.id   AF-A0A673W182-F1
#
_cell.length_a   1.000
_cell.length_b   1.000
_cell.length_c   1.000
_cell.angle_alpha   90.00
_cell.angle_beta   90.00
_cell.angle_gamma   90.00
#
_symmetry.space_group_name_H-M   'P 1'
#
loop_
_entity.id
_entity.type
_entity.pdbx_description
1 polymer ?
#
loop_
_entity_poly.entity_id
_entity_poly.type
_entity_poly.pdbx_seq_one_letter_code
_entity_poly.pdbx_strand_id
1 'polypeptide(L)'
;MSQICTQVSCTCQCFRPDKTNLRICDHCRHGWVAHALDKLFQPAQPLLSATQVEVAHPGVVFDLASLVLYGATALPIRLKILLDRLLSVLTRDQVLYILHSLGWTLQDYCRGYILQVGG
;
A
#
# COMPACT_ATOMS: atom_id res chain seq x y z
N MET A 1 -2.33 8.22 12.14
CA MET A 1 -1.68 8.54 10.85
C MET A 1 -2.79 8.89 9.87
N SER A 2 -2.84 10.12 9.37
CA SER A 2 -3.93 10.63 8.51
C SER A 2 -3.70 10.24 7.05
N GLN A 3 -4.72 9.66 6.40
CA GLN A 3 -4.74 9.36 4.97
C GLN A 3 -5.80 10.24 4.31
N ILE A 4 -5.43 11.48 3.99
CA ILE A 4 -6.34 12.50 3.50
C ILE A 4 -6.69 12.20 2.04
N CYS A 5 -7.96 12.38 1.68
CA CYS A 5 -8.43 12.18 0.31
C CYS A 5 -7.97 13.35 -0.58
N THR A 6 -7.26 13.04 -1.67
CA THR A 6 -6.77 14.02 -2.64
C THR A 6 -7.78 14.33 -3.76
N GLN A 7 -9.02 13.83 -3.66
CA GLN A 7 -10.05 14.13 -4.65
C GLN A 7 -10.52 15.58 -4.55
N VAL A 8 -10.81 16.17 -5.72
CA VAL A 8 -11.26 17.56 -5.81
C VAL A 8 -12.51 17.77 -4.96
N SER A 9 -12.50 18.81 -4.12
CA SER A 9 -13.62 19.17 -3.23
C SER A 9 -13.95 18.14 -2.14
N CYS A 10 -13.08 17.17 -1.87
CA CYS A 10 -13.24 16.21 -0.78
C CYS A 10 -12.53 16.70 0.48
N THR A 11 -13.19 16.60 1.64
CA THR A 11 -12.63 16.99 2.95
C THR A 11 -12.33 15.79 3.85
N CYS A 12 -12.36 14.57 3.29
CA CYS A 12 -12.17 13.35 4.06
C CYS A 12 -10.71 13.21 4.52
N GLN A 13 -10.49 13.05 5.82
CA GLN A 13 -9.16 13.08 6.44
C GLN A 13 -8.54 11.71 6.71
N CYS A 14 -9.33 10.65 6.58
CA CYS A 14 -8.89 9.30 6.89
C CYS A 14 -9.62 8.30 6.01
N PHE A 15 -8.86 7.36 5.43
CA PHE A 15 -9.44 6.23 4.75
C PHE A 15 -10.01 5.25 5.77
N ARG A 16 -11.27 4.88 5.60
CA ARG A 16 -11.94 3.83 6.37
C ARG A 16 -12.63 2.88 5.40
N PRO A 17 -12.25 1.59 5.35
CA PRO A 17 -12.80 0.67 4.36
C PRO A 17 -14.28 0.37 4.61
N ASP A 18 -15.09 0.38 3.54
CA ASP A 18 -16.48 -0.09 3.56
C ASP A 18 -16.55 -1.60 3.85
N LYS A 19 -17.60 -2.03 4.55
CA LYS A 19 -17.87 -3.44 4.88
C LYS A 19 -18.05 -4.33 3.66
N THR A 20 -18.54 -3.78 2.55
CA THR A 20 -18.85 -4.52 1.32
C THR A 20 -17.74 -4.46 0.28
N ASN A 21 -16.98 -3.36 0.28
CA ASN A 21 -15.86 -3.17 -0.63
C ASN A 21 -14.75 -2.43 0.09
N LEU A 22 -13.78 -3.20 0.59
CA LEU A 22 -12.64 -2.68 1.33
C LEU A 22 -11.84 -1.64 0.53
N ARG A 23 -12.00 -1.53 -0.80
CA ARG A 23 -11.29 -0.56 -1.65
C ARG A 23 -11.92 0.83 -1.65
N ILE A 24 -13.10 0.97 -1.08
CA ILE A 24 -13.89 2.20 -1.09
C ILE A 24 -13.95 2.75 0.34
N CYS A 25 -13.73 4.05 0.47
CA CYS A 25 -13.88 4.74 1.74
C CYS A 25 -15.37 4.78 2.13
N ASP A 26 -15.71 4.35 3.35
CA ASP A 26 -17.08 4.37 3.88
C ASP A 26 -17.64 5.81 4.01
N HIS A 27 -16.76 6.80 4.20
CA HIS A 27 -17.15 8.20 4.39
C HIS A 27 -17.31 9.00 3.09
N CYS A 28 -16.33 8.93 2.18
CA CYS A 28 -16.35 9.75 0.95
C CYS A 28 -16.63 8.95 -0.31
N ARG A 29 -16.74 7.62 -0.20
CA ARG A 29 -16.98 6.70 -1.32
C ARG A 29 -15.91 6.73 -2.43
N HIS A 30 -14.76 7.36 -2.17
CA HIS A 30 -13.63 7.33 -3.09
C HIS A 30 -12.77 6.09 -2.89
N GLY A 31 -12.06 5.72 -3.95
CA GLY A 31 -11.09 4.64 -3.91
C GLY A 31 -9.93 4.97 -2.98
N TRP A 32 -9.41 3.96 -2.28
CA TRP A 32 -8.28 4.06 -1.37
C TRP A 32 -7.02 4.73 -1.98
N VAL A 33 -6.82 4.63 -3.29
CA VAL A 33 -5.70 5.31 -3.99
C VAL A 33 -5.77 6.81 -3.76
N ALA A 34 -6.96 7.43 -3.82
CA ALA A 34 -7.14 8.85 -3.54
C ALA A 34 -6.73 9.24 -2.11
N HIS A 35 -6.67 8.29 -1.18
CA HIS A 35 -6.20 8.52 0.18
C HIS A 35 -4.71 8.19 0.39
N ALA A 36 -4.14 7.35 -0.49
CA ALA A 36 -2.73 6.96 -0.44
C ALA A 36 -1.81 7.95 -1.18
N LEU A 37 -2.35 8.68 -2.16
CA LEU A 37 -1.57 9.63 -2.97
C LEU A 37 -1.00 10.81 -2.17
N ASP A 38 -1.68 11.26 -1.10
CA ASP A 38 -1.20 12.35 -0.25
C ASP A 38 0.22 12.08 0.27
N LYS A 39 0.54 10.83 0.64
CA LYS A 39 1.88 10.40 1.09
C LYS A 39 2.96 10.45 0.01
N LEU A 40 2.59 10.24 -1.25
CA LEU A 40 3.53 10.26 -2.37
C LEU A 40 3.85 11.67 -2.85
N PHE A 41 2.89 12.58 -2.71
CA PHE A 41 3.01 13.96 -3.17
C PHE A 41 3.43 14.94 -2.07
N GLN A 42 3.66 14.48 -0.84
CA GLN A 42 4.37 15.29 0.14
C GLN A 42 5.75 15.64 -0.45
N PRO A 43 6.13 16.93 -0.50
CA PRO A 43 7.41 17.32 -1.05
C PRO A 43 8.50 16.63 -0.24
N ALA A 44 9.20 15.71 -0.89
CA ALA A 44 10.49 15.23 -0.40
C ALA A 44 11.32 16.47 -0.06
N GLN A 45 11.89 16.49 1.15
CA GLN A 45 12.91 17.46 1.52
C GLN A 45 13.93 17.60 0.36
N PRO A 46 14.49 18.79 0.10
CA PRO A 46 15.22 19.07 -1.13
C PRO A 46 16.26 17.98 -1.40
N LEU A 47 16.06 17.26 -2.52
CA LEU A 47 16.94 16.22 -3.05
C LEU A 47 18.30 16.83 -3.44
N LEU A 48 19.12 17.16 -2.45
CA LEU A 48 20.53 17.49 -2.60
C LEU A 48 21.36 16.26 -2.27
N SER A 49 21.16 15.13 -2.99
CA SER A 49 22.10 14.00 -3.02
C SER A 49 21.53 12.83 -3.83
N ALA A 50 21.67 12.90 -5.16
CA ALA A 50 21.27 11.83 -6.09
C ALA A 50 22.15 10.56 -6.01
N THR A 51 22.71 10.21 -4.85
CA THR A 51 23.69 9.11 -4.73
C THR A 51 23.60 8.28 -3.46
N GLN A 52 22.68 8.55 -2.53
CA GLN A 52 22.47 7.68 -1.38
C GLN A 52 21.22 6.83 -1.58
N VAL A 53 21.42 5.50 -1.63
CA VAL A 53 20.34 4.55 -1.38
C VAL A 53 19.89 4.79 0.06
N GLU A 54 18.84 5.59 0.24
CA GLU A 54 18.33 5.96 1.54
C GLU A 54 17.79 4.70 2.25
N VAL A 55 18.10 4.54 3.54
CA VAL A 55 17.58 3.43 4.33
C VAL A 55 16.06 3.53 4.35
N ALA A 56 15.39 2.59 3.69
CA ALA A 56 13.95 2.63 3.53
C ALA A 56 13.27 2.56 4.91
N HIS A 57 12.67 3.67 5.33
CA HIS A 57 11.95 3.72 6.60
C HIS A 57 10.70 2.80 6.51
N PRO A 58 10.39 1.98 7.52
CA PRO A 58 9.28 1.02 7.46
C PRO A 58 7.92 1.63 7.06
N GLY A 59 7.68 2.89 7.44
CA GLY A 59 6.47 3.63 7.06
C GLY A 59 6.36 3.91 5.54
N VAL A 60 7.47 4.25 4.89
CA VAL A 60 7.50 4.48 3.43
C VAL A 60 7.31 3.16 2.68
N VAL A 61 7.94 2.08 3.17
CA VAL A 61 7.74 0.74 2.61
C VAL A 61 6.28 0.31 2.73
N PHE A 62 5.63 0.59 3.86
CA PHE A 62 4.22 0.33 4.06
C PHE A 62 3.34 1.12 3.08
N ASP A 63 3.58 2.41 2.90
CA ASP A 63 2.79 3.26 1.98
C ASP A 63 2.91 2.75 0.53
N LEU A 64 4.12 2.39 0.08
CA LEU A 64 4.36 1.81 -1.25
C LEU A 64 3.77 0.41 -1.41
N ALA A 65 3.90 -0.46 -0.41
CA ALA A 65 3.31 -1.80 -0.43
C ALA A 65 1.78 -1.72 -0.48
N SER A 66 1.20 -0.77 0.25
CA SER A 66 -0.24 -0.49 0.22
C SER A 66 -0.69 -0.16 -1.20
N LEU A 67 0.03 0.70 -1.92
CA LEU A 67 -0.24 1.09 -3.33
C LEU A 67 -0.32 -0.08 -4.32
N VAL A 68 0.37 -1.18 -4.02
CA VAL A 68 0.44 -2.34 -4.91
C VAL A 68 -0.51 -3.45 -4.48
N LEU A 69 -0.61 -3.70 -3.18
CA LEU A 69 -1.32 -4.87 -2.64
C LEU A 69 -2.76 -4.56 -2.26
N TYR A 70 -3.05 -3.34 -1.82
CA TYR A 70 -4.37 -3.02 -1.32
C TYR A 70 -5.39 -3.06 -2.45
N GLY A 71 -6.33 -4.00 -2.39
CA GLY A 71 -7.29 -4.18 -3.47
C GLY A 71 -6.68 -4.67 -4.80
N ALA A 72 -5.54 -5.35 -4.79
CA ALA A 72 -5.16 -6.20 -5.91
C ALA A 72 -5.61 -7.65 -5.61
N THR A 73 -6.08 -8.38 -6.62
CA THR A 73 -6.29 -9.84 -6.51
C THR A 73 -5.19 -10.62 -7.21
N ALA A 74 -4.41 -9.97 -8.08
CA ALA A 74 -3.26 -10.52 -8.77
C ALA A 74 -2.20 -9.42 -8.99
N LEU A 75 -0.93 -9.79 -8.89
CA LEU A 75 0.22 -8.91 -9.05
C LEU A 75 0.87 -9.11 -10.42
N PRO A 76 0.96 -8.07 -11.26
CA PRO A 76 1.76 -8.13 -12.47
C PRO A 76 3.23 -8.42 -12.13
N ILE A 77 3.89 -9.27 -12.92
CA ILE A 77 5.23 -9.80 -12.61
C ILE A 77 6.27 -8.71 -12.31
N ARG A 78 6.19 -7.57 -13.02
CA ARG A 78 7.10 -6.42 -12.83
C ARG A 78 6.90 -5.76 -11.45
N LEU A 79 5.65 -5.64 -10.99
CA LEU A 79 5.33 -5.09 -9.67
C LEU A 79 5.76 -6.04 -8.55
N LYS A 80 5.58 -7.35 -8.73
CA LYS A 80 6.04 -8.37 -7.78
C LYS A 80 7.56 -8.33 -7.58
N ILE A 81 8.34 -8.16 -8.66
CA ILE A 81 9.80 -8.04 -8.57
C ILE A 81 10.22 -6.81 -7.76
N LEU A 82 9.60 -5.65 -8.00
CA LEU A 82 9.88 -4.43 -7.24
C LEU A 82 9.51 -4.60 -5.76
N LEU A 83 8.37 -5.23 -5.50
CA LEU A 83 7.88 -5.48 -4.15
C LEU A 83 8.77 -6.48 -3.40
N ASP A 84 9.30 -7.50 -4.08
CA ASP A 84 10.29 -8.43 -3.51
C ASP A 84 11.57 -7.70 -3.09
N ARG A 85 12.04 -6.73 -3.89
CA ARG A 85 13.18 -5.89 -3.51
C ARG A 85 12.86 -5.04 -2.29
N LEU A 86 11.68 -4.40 -2.26
CA LEU A 86 11.26 -3.56 -1.13
C LEU A 86 11.09 -4.34 0.17
N LEU A 87 10.53 -5.55 0.12
CA LEU A 87 10.31 -6.37 1.32
C LEU A 87 11.59 -7.09 1.79
N SER A 88 12.60 -7.24 0.92
CA SER A 88 13.85 -7.94 1.27
C SER A 88 14.68 -7.29 2.37
N VAL A 89 14.44 -6.00 2.64
CA VAL A 89 15.13 -5.26 3.71
C VAL A 89 14.43 -5.35 5.06
N LEU A 90 13.26 -6.00 5.13
CA LEU A 90 12.46 -6.14 6.34
C LEU A 90 12.63 -7.52 6.99
N THR A 91 12.35 -7.61 8.29
CA THR A 91 12.28 -8.92 8.96
C THR A 91 11.03 -9.68 8.55
N ARG A 92 11.04 -11.01 8.73
CA ARG A 92 9.89 -11.87 8.41
C ARG A 92 8.60 -11.40 9.08
N ASP A 93 8.66 -11.03 10.36
CA ASP A 93 7.48 -10.58 11.11
C ASP A 93 6.93 -9.25 10.58
N GLN A 94 7.80 -8.32 10.18
CA GLN A 94 7.40 -7.08 9.54
C GLN A 94 6.72 -7.33 8.19
N VAL A 95 7.28 -8.24 7.37
CA VAL A 95 6.66 -8.63 6.11
C VAL A 95 5.27 -9.24 6.34
N LEU A 96 5.16 -10.17 7.30
CA LEU A 96 3.87 -10.79 7.65
C LEU A 96 2.84 -9.75 8.12
N TYR A 97 3.25 -8.82 8.98
CA TYR A 97 2.38 -7.74 9.45
C TYR A 97 1.83 -6.89 8.30
N ILE A 98 2.69 -6.48 7.35
CA ILE A 98 2.29 -5.71 6.16
C ILE A 98 1.29 -6.52 5.34
N LEU A 99 1.61 -7.77 5.00
CA LEU A 99 0.73 -8.60 4.17
C LEU A 99 -0.65 -8.78 4.82
N HIS A 100 -0.69 -9.12 6.10
CA HIS A 100 -1.95 -9.32 6.83
C HIS A 100 -2.78 -8.03 6.93
N SER A 101 -2.13 -6.88 7.15
CA SER A 101 -2.83 -5.58 7.18
C SER A 101 -3.48 -5.22 5.85
N LEU A 102 -2.99 -5.79 4.74
CA LEU A 102 -3.47 -5.58 3.38
C LEU A 102 -4.40 -6.70 2.89
N GLY A 103 -4.72 -7.68 3.76
CA GLY A 103 -5.59 -8.81 3.43
C GLY A 103 -4.92 -9.92 2.62
N TRP A 104 -3.59 -9.96 2.58
CA TRP A 104 -2.81 -11.01 1.90
C TRP A 104 -2.20 -11.99 2.91
N THR A 105 -2.14 -13.28 2.57
CA THR A 105 -1.27 -14.22 3.27
C THR A 105 0.12 -14.25 2.63
N LEU A 106 1.12 -14.78 3.35
CA LEU A 106 2.44 -15.05 2.75
C LEU A 106 2.32 -15.95 1.52
N GLN A 107 1.41 -16.92 1.54
CA GLN A 107 1.22 -17.86 0.45
C GLN A 107 0.61 -17.17 -0.77
N ASP A 108 -0.35 -16.25 -0.59
CA ASP A 108 -0.90 -15.44 -1.67
C ASP A 108 0.17 -14.54 -2.28
N TYR A 109 0.98 -13.91 -1.43
CA TYR A 109 2.10 -13.09 -1.88
C TYR A 109 3.11 -13.89 -2.71
N CYS A 110 3.55 -15.06 -2.22
CA CYS A 110 4.47 -15.93 -2.96
C CYS A 110 3.91 -16.37 -4.31
N ARG A 111 2.61 -16.68 -4.38
CA ARG A 111 1.93 -17.03 -5.64
C ARG A 111 1.71 -15.82 -6.57
N GLY A 112 1.62 -14.62 -5.99
CA GLY A 112 1.31 -13.38 -6.70
C GLY A 112 -0.18 -13.14 -6.92
N TYR A 113 -1.07 -13.93 -6.30
CA TYR A 113 -2.52 -13.72 -6.36
C TYR A 113 -3.22 -14.35 -5.13
N ILE A 114 -4.38 -13.82 -4.78
CA ILE A 114 -5.23 -14.32 -3.70
C ILE A 114 -6.09 -15.46 -4.23
N LEU A 115 -5.98 -16.65 -3.63
CA LEU A 115 -6.91 -17.74 -3.90
C LEU A 115 -8.26 -17.43 -3.25
N GLN A 116 -9.32 -17.33 -4.06
CA GLN A 116 -10.67 -17.34 -3.52
C GLN A 116 -11.02 -18.79 -3.19
N VAL A 117 -11.11 -19.11 -1.90
CA VAL A 117 -11.73 -20.37 -1.47
C VAL A 117 -13.20 -20.26 -1.85
N GLY A 118 -13.64 -21.03 -2.84
CA GLY A 118 -15.02 -21.03 -3.31
C GLY A 118 -16.00 -21.23 -2.16
N GLY A 119 -17.06 -20.42 -2.14
CA GLY A 119 -18.22 -20.59 -1.27
C GLY A 119 -19.11 -21.74 -1.72
#